data_AF-A0A954JHU3-F1
#
_entry.id   AF-A0A954JHU3-F1
#
_cell.length_a   1.000
_cell.length_b   1.000
_cell.length_c   1.000
_cell.angle_alpha   90.00
_cell.angle_beta   90.00
_cell.angle_gamma   90.00
#
_symmetry.space_group_name_H-M   'P 1'
#
loop_
_entity.id
_entity.type
_entity.pdbx_description
1 polymer ?
#
loop_
_entity_poly.entity_id
_entity_poly.type
_entity_poly.pdbx_seq_one_letter_code
_entity_poly.pdbx_strand_id
1 'polypeptide(L)' 'FRMRLLEFKTNGEINQNATFAVRVGLAGKSKGYSYESYNYPGRFIRVRDNGEVWLDQLENNPKFAAQATFRERPPLFRLW' A
#
# COMPACT_ATOMS: atom_id res chain seq x y z
N PHE A 1 -3.37 -5.75 -9.37
CA PHE A 1 -2.95 -7.07 -8.83
C PHE A 1 -3.52 -7.25 -7.42
N ARG A 2 -4.05 -8.43 -7.04
CA ARG A 2 -4.61 -8.62 -5.69
C ARG A 2 -3.49 -8.84 -4.67
N MET A 3 -3.51 -8.11 -3.55
CA MET A 3 -2.55 -8.31 -2.45
C MET A 3 -2.83 -9.63 -1.74
N ARG A 4 -1.76 -10.31 -1.30
CA ARG A 4 -1.85 -11.58 -0.55
C ARG A 4 -0.87 -11.54 0.60
N LEU A 5 -1.25 -12.13 1.72
CA LEU A 5 -0.33 -12.45 2.80
C LEU A 5 0.27 -13.83 2.52
N LEU A 6 1.59 -13.89 2.46
CA LEU A 6 2.35 -15.11 2.20
C LEU A 6 3.45 -15.22 3.25
N GLU A 7 3.94 -16.44 3.47
CA GLU A 7 5.14 -16.66 4.27
C GLU A 7 6.33 -15.90 3.66
N PHE A 8 7.07 -15.20 4.52
CA PHE A 8 8.30 -14.54 4.09
C PHE A 8 9.41 -15.57 3.93
N LYS A 9 9.94 -15.72 2.70
CA LYS A 9 11.05 -16.63 2.41
C LYS A 9 12.32 -15.83 2.14
N THR A 10 13.32 -15.97 3.02
CA THR A 10 14.64 -15.35 2.87
C THR A 10 15.60 -16.30 2.18
N ASN A 11 15.67 -16.24 0.85
CA ASN A 11 16.65 -17.02 0.08
C ASN A 11 17.90 -16.18 -0.28
N GLY A 12 18.09 -15.03 0.38
CA GLY A 12 19.16 -14.06 0.09
C GLY A 12 18.75 -12.96 -0.89
N GLU A 13 17.58 -13.06 -1.53
CA GLU A 13 17.05 -12.03 -2.44
C GLU A 13 15.97 -11.20 -1.74
N ILE A 14 16.03 -9.87 -1.91
CA ILE A 14 14.92 -8.98 -1.54
C ILE A 14 13.73 -9.34 -2.42
N ASN A 15 12.61 -9.74 -1.79
CA ASN A 15 11.39 -9.98 -2.53
C ASN A 15 10.79 -8.64 -2.99
N GLN A 16 11.06 -8.28 -4.23
CA GLN A 16 10.60 -7.02 -4.83
C GLN A 16 9.07 -6.92 -4.85
N ASN A 17 8.35 -8.05 -4.91
CA ASN A 17 6.88 -8.07 -4.85
C ASN A 17 6.33 -7.72 -3.46
N ALA A 18 7.18 -7.71 -2.44
CA ALA A 18 6.83 -7.34 -1.06
C ALA A 18 7.51 -6.03 -0.62
N THR A 19 8.09 -5.26 -1.56
CA THR A 19 8.82 -4.03 -1.26
C THR A 19 8.06 -2.81 -1.78
N PHE A 20 7.87 -1.81 -0.92
CA PHE A 20 7.12 -0.60 -1.25
C PHE A 20 7.86 0.66 -0.79
N ALA A 21 7.87 1.69 -1.63
CA ALA A 21 8.36 3.02 -1.28
C ALA A 21 7.23 3.82 -0.61
N VAL A 22 7.53 4.39 0.56
CA VAL A 22 6.61 5.30 1.24
C VAL A 22 6.59 6.64 0.50
N ARG A 23 5.38 7.11 0.18
CA ARG A 23 5.10 8.41 -0.44
C ARG A 23 4.18 9.23 0.45
N VAL A 24 4.24 10.54 0.26
CA VAL A 24 3.21 11.44 0.80
C VAL A 24 1.84 10.97 0.32
N GLY A 25 0.86 10.95 1.21
CA GLY A 25 -0.50 10.52 0.90
C GLY A 25 -1.09 11.28 -0.28
N LEU A 26 -1.60 10.54 -1.26
CA LEU A 26 -2.20 11.09 -2.49
C LEU A 26 -3.45 11.94 -2.22
N ALA A 27 -4.15 11.72 -1.09
CA ALA A 27 -5.42 12.38 -0.74
C ALA A 27 -5.31 13.86 -0.30
N GLY A 28 -4.20 14.56 -0.58
CA GLY A 28 -4.10 16.02 -0.45
C GLY A 28 -4.27 16.59 0.96
N LYS A 29 -4.21 15.76 2.01
CA LYS A 29 -4.26 16.20 3.41
C LYS A 29 -3.06 15.60 4.12
N SER A 30 -2.22 16.46 4.67
CA SER A 30 -0.85 16.28 5.20
C SER A 30 -0.63 15.22 6.30
N LYS A 31 -1.51 14.23 6.45
CA LYS A 31 -1.47 13.24 7.54
C LYS A 31 -1.75 11.82 7.05
N GLY A 32 -1.11 11.39 5.98
CA GLY A 32 -1.22 10.03 5.48
C GLY A 32 -0.08 9.64 4.55
N TYR A 33 0.01 8.33 4.30
CA TYR A 33 1.04 7.72 3.48
C TYR A 33 0.41 6.92 2.34
N SER A 34 1.08 6.90 1.21
CA SER A 34 0.77 6.03 0.08
C SER A 34 1.96 5.12 -0.17
N TYR A 35 1.71 3.87 -0.57
CA TYR A 35 2.75 2.85 -0.72
C TYR A 35 2.88 2.47 -2.19
N GLU A 36 3.95 2.92 -2.83
CA GLU A 36 4.26 2.66 -4.23
C GLU A 36 5.07 1.37 -4.37
N SER A 37 4.72 0.50 -5.33
CA SER A 37 5.47 -0.74 -5.58
C SER A 37 6.88 -0.45 -6.10
N TYR A 38 7.87 -1.16 -5.56
CA TYR A 38 9.25 -1.04 -6.01
C TYR A 38 9.47 -1.54 -7.44
N ASN A 39 8.95 -2.73 -7.77
CA ASN A 39 9.14 -3.34 -9.10
C ASN A 39 8.07 -2.95 -10.13
N TYR A 40 6.98 -2.29 -9.72
CA TYR A 40 6.01 -1.70 -10.62
C TYR A 40 5.76 -0.22 -10.27
N PRO A 41 6.71 0.68 -10.60
CA PRO A 41 6.55 2.13 -10.37
C PRO A 41 5.25 2.68 -10.95
N GLY A 42 4.68 3.68 -10.26
CA GLY A 42 3.36 4.24 -10.59
C GLY A 42 2.18 3.39 -10.14
N ARG A 43 2.39 2.24 -9.50
CA ARG A 43 1.33 1.44 -8.87
C ARG A 43 1.34 1.55 -7.36
N PHE A 44 0.16 1.66 -6.77
CA PHE A 44 -0.05 1.92 -5.35
C PHE A 44 -0.94 0.88 -4.69
N ILE A 45 -0.67 0.57 -3.42
CA ILE A 45 -1.61 -0.17 -2.57
C ILE A 45 -2.89 0.68 -2.43
N ARG A 46 -4.04 0.06 -2.72
CA ARG A 46 -5.37 0.68 -2.74
C ARG A 46 -6.38 -0.26 -2.11
N VAL A 47 -7.29 0.30 -1.29
CA VAL A 47 -8.49 -0.41 -0.83
C VAL A 47 -9.64 -0.09 -1.77
N ARG A 48 -10.18 -1.09 -2.47
CA ARG A 48 -11.32 -0.91 -3.38
C ARG A 48 -12.64 -0.86 -2.62
N ASP A 49 -13.72 -0.48 -3.30
CA ASP A 49 -15.05 -0.29 -2.70
C ASP A 49 -15.60 -1.54 -1.99
N ASN A 50 -15.18 -2.73 -2.45
CA ASN A 50 -15.55 -4.02 -1.86
C ASN A 50 -14.67 -4.42 -0.66
N GLY A 51 -13.79 -3.54 -0.18
CA GLY A 51 -12.88 -3.78 0.94
C GLY A 51 -11.61 -4.58 0.60
N GLU A 52 -11.45 -5.00 -0.66
CA GLU A 52 -10.25 -5.73 -1.06
C GLU A 52 -9.05 -4.80 -1.25
N VAL A 53 -7.86 -5.33 -0.94
CA VAL A 53 -6.59 -4.62 -1.13
C VAL A 53 -5.94 -5.06 -2.44
N TRP A 54 -5.64 -4.09 -3.29
CA TRP A 54 -5.07 -4.28 -4.62
C TRP A 54 -3.88 -3.34 -4.83
N LEU A 55 -2.97 -3.76 -5.70
CA LEU A 55 -1.93 -2.91 -6.30
C LEU A 55 -2.42 -2.44 -7.67
N ASP A 56 -2.80 -1.18 -7.76
CA ASP A 56 -3.43 -0.58 -8.95
C ASP A 56 -2.59 0.58 -9.50
N GLN A 57 -2.72 0.84 -10.80
CA GLN A 57 -2.07 1.97 -11.46
C GLN A 57 -2.64 3.28 -10.89
N LEU A 58 -1.78 4.26 -10.62
CA LEU A 58 -2.21 5.58 -10.21
C LEU A 58 -3.20 6.17 -11.23
N GLU A 59 -4.35 6.58 -10.74
CA GLU A 59 -5.33 7.35 -11.49
C GLU A 59 -5.47 8.74 -10.83
N ASN A 60 -5.46 9.79 -11.64
CA ASN A 60 -5.61 11.16 -11.13
C ASN A 60 -7.08 11.48 -10.83
N ASN A 61 -7.62 10.86 -9.79
CA ASN A 61 -8.96 11.17 -9.29
C ASN A 61 -9.01 11.13 -7.74
N PRO A 62 -9.91 11.90 -7.11
CA PRO A 62 -9.98 11.98 -5.65
C PRO A 62 -10.33 10.66 -4.96
N LYS A 63 -11.10 9.78 -5.63
CA LYS A 63 -11.50 8.49 -5.08
C LYS A 63 -10.30 7.55 -4.98
N PHE A 64 -9.49 7.45 -6.03
CA PHE A 64 -8.22 6.71 -6.02
C PHE A 64 -7.32 7.25 -4.91
N ALA A 65 -7.14 8.57 -4.87
CA ALA A 65 -6.28 9.22 -3.89
C ALA A 65 -6.69 8.90 -2.44
N ALA A 66 -7.99 8.94 -2.14
CA ALA A 66 -8.53 8.56 -0.84
C ALA A 66 -8.31 7.07 -0.51
N GLN A 67 -8.51 6.19 -1.48
CA GLN A 67 -8.39 4.73 -1.32
C GLN A 67 -6.95 4.22 -1.23
N ALA A 68 -5.99 5.00 -1.76
CA ALA A 68 -4.57 4.69 -1.74
C ALA A 68 -3.80 5.50 -0.67
N THR A 69 -4.50 6.19 0.24
CA THR A 69 -3.90 6.93 1.36
C THR A 69 -4.28 6.30 2.69
N PHE A 70 -3.28 5.93 3.48
CA PHE A 70 -3.43 5.27 4.77
C PHE A 70 -2.98 6.18 5.91
N ARG A 71 -3.52 5.95 7.11
CA ARG A 71 -3.08 6.61 8.34
C ARG A 71 -2.51 5.56 9.28
N GLU A 72 -1.30 5.80 9.75
CA GLU A 72 -0.72 4.99 10.81
C GLU A 72 -1.49 5.22 12.11
N ARG A 73 -1.76 4.13 12.83
CA ARG A 73 -2.38 4.15 14.16
C ARG A 73 -1.70 3.08 15.01
N PRO A 74 -1.76 3.18 16.35
CA PRO A 74 -1.28 2.10 17.22
C PRO A 74 -1.92 0.76 16.86
N PRO A 75 -1.19 -0.37 17.00
CA PRO A 75 -1.73 -1.69 16.71
C PRO A 75 -2.90 -2.01 17.64
N LEU A 76 -3.95 -2.62 17.09
CA LEU A 76 -5.15 -3.00 17.84
C LEU A 76 -4.92 -4.19 18.77
N PHE A 77 -4.00 -5.08 18.38
CA PHE A 77 -3.60 -6.23 19.19
C PHE A 77 -2.17 -6.01 19.68
N ARG A 78 -1.95 -6.10 20.99
CA ARG A 78 -0.62 -6.12 21.61
C ARG A 78 -0.37 -7.52 22.13
N LEU A 79 0.73 -8.14 21.70
CA LEU A 79 1.29 -9.31 22.37
C LEU A 79 1.95 -8.78 23.65
N TRP A 80 1.37 -9.09 24.79
CA TRP A 80 2.02 -8.97 26.11
C TRP A 80 2.67 -10.30 26.46
#